data_AF-A0A2G4JI86-F1
#
_entry.id   AF-A0A2G4JI86-F1
#
_cell.length_a   1.000
_cell.length_b   1.000
_cell.length_c   1.000
_cell.angle_alpha   90.00
_cell.angle_beta   90.00
_cell.angle_gamma   90.00
#
_symmetry.space_group_name_H-M   'P 1'
#
loop_
_entity.id
_entity.type
_entity.pdbx_description
1 polymer ?
#
loop_
_entity_poly.entity_id
_entity_poly.type
_entity_poly.pdbx_seq_one_letter_code
_entity_poly.pdbx_strand_id
1 'polypeptide(L)'
;MPMLRKLFICLALSLIVADAQPASAQSFKWWQMERFQKGLTLTQEQIDRIEAIFQTAEPSLRAQKSALDKAEHKLSKVITDTKSDEATVVQSAERVESARAELSRTRTLQLFRMRRVLTDEQNLRMKEMHDHDRRERDKRPKGDLSDDEACS
;
A
#
# COMPACT_ATOMS: atom_id res chain seq x y z
N MET A 1 10.97 -38.06 26.28
CA MET A 1 10.88 -36.63 26.65
C MET A 1 10.88 -35.76 25.39
N PRO A 2 9.71 -35.42 24.81
CA PRO A 2 9.60 -34.61 23.59
C PRO A 2 8.82 -33.31 23.82
N MET A 3 8.99 -32.66 24.99
CA MET A 3 8.25 -31.47 25.40
C MET A 3 9.17 -30.26 25.64
N LEU A 4 10.36 -30.24 25.04
CA LEU A 4 11.32 -29.14 25.18
C LEU A 4 11.94 -28.70 23.84
N ARG A 5 11.18 -28.83 22.75
CA ARG A 5 11.57 -28.37 21.40
C ARG A 5 10.52 -27.47 20.74
N LYS A 6 9.50 -27.07 21.50
CA LYS A 6 8.38 -26.22 21.06
C LYS A 6 8.34 -24.86 21.75
N LEU A 7 9.37 -24.50 22.53
CA LEU A 7 9.40 -23.26 23.33
C LEU A 7 10.46 -22.24 22.85
N PHE A 8 10.90 -22.33 21.60
CA PHE A 8 11.67 -21.27 20.92
C PHE A 8 11.03 -20.87 19.58
N ILE A 9 9.75 -21.16 19.43
CA ILE A 9 8.91 -20.72 18.32
C ILE A 9 7.81 -19.90 18.98
N CYS A 10 8.10 -18.63 19.33
CA CYS A 10 7.09 -17.61 19.67
C CYS A 10 7.68 -16.24 20.05
N LEU A 11 9.00 -16.07 20.18
CA LEU A 11 9.57 -14.80 20.66
C LEU A 11 10.62 -14.20 19.69
N ALA A 12 10.28 -14.11 18.40
CA ALA A 12 10.98 -13.25 17.44
C ALA A 12 10.07 -12.84 16.28
N LEU A 13 8.76 -12.75 16.52
CA LEU A 13 7.79 -12.22 15.56
C LEU A 13 6.96 -11.10 16.19
N SER A 14 7.66 -10.23 16.89
CA SER A 14 7.18 -8.89 17.24
C SER A 14 7.96 -7.84 16.44
N LEU A 15 8.31 -8.15 15.19
CA LEU A 15 8.32 -7.08 14.19
C LEU A 15 6.86 -6.76 13.96
N ILE A 16 6.50 -5.56 14.35
CA ILE A 16 5.31 -4.85 13.92
C ILE A 16 5.11 -5.18 12.45
N VAL A 17 4.21 -6.12 12.15
CA VAL A 17 3.50 -6.13 10.87
C VAL A 17 2.65 -4.88 10.99
N ALA A 18 3.28 -3.73 10.71
CA ALA A 18 2.56 -2.56 10.28
C ALA A 18 1.73 -3.12 9.15
N ASP A 19 0.43 -3.21 9.40
CA ASP A 19 -0.58 -3.71 8.51
C ASP A 19 -0.21 -3.24 7.11
N ALA A 20 0.49 -4.11 6.38
CA ALA A 20 0.77 -3.91 4.98
C ALA A 20 -0.56 -4.29 4.38
N GLN A 21 -1.57 -3.43 4.61
CA GLN A 21 -2.76 -3.38 3.81
C GLN A 21 -2.21 -3.54 2.41
N PRO A 22 -2.58 -4.61 1.67
CA PRO A 22 -2.12 -4.77 0.32
C PRO A 22 -2.41 -3.42 -0.30
N ALA A 23 -1.35 -2.69 -0.67
CA ALA A 23 -1.48 -1.40 -1.29
C ALA A 23 -2.24 -1.75 -2.56
N SER A 24 -3.56 -1.65 -2.47
CA SER A 24 -4.46 -2.05 -3.53
C SER A 24 -4.00 -1.15 -4.64
N ALA A 25 -3.40 -1.78 -5.66
CA ALA A 25 -2.96 -1.11 -6.85
C ALA A 25 -4.13 -0.23 -7.25
N GLN A 26 -3.98 1.08 -7.09
CA GLN A 26 -5.09 1.98 -6.82
C GLN A 26 -6.12 1.91 -7.96
N SER A 27 -7.12 1.03 -7.80
CA SER A 27 -8.24 0.85 -8.71
C SER A 27 -9.24 1.99 -8.54
N PHE A 28 -9.03 2.83 -7.52
CA PHE A 28 -9.79 4.02 -7.25
C PHE A 28 -9.26 5.23 -8.06
N LYS A 29 -9.82 5.42 -9.26
CA LYS A 29 -9.62 6.62 -10.09
C LYS A 29 -10.46 7.80 -9.55
N TRP A 30 -9.99 8.42 -8.46
CA TRP A 30 -10.74 9.48 -7.76
C TRP A 30 -11.18 10.64 -8.68
N TRP A 31 -10.40 10.99 -9.71
CA TRP A 31 -10.70 12.08 -10.66
C TRP A 31 -11.88 11.78 -11.59
N GLN A 32 -12.28 10.51 -11.71
CA GLN A 32 -13.46 10.11 -12.48
C GLN A 32 -14.74 10.14 -11.66
N MET A 33 -14.65 10.39 -10.35
CA MET A 33 -15.81 10.35 -9.48
C MET A 33 -16.50 11.70 -9.40
N GLU A 34 -17.82 11.69 -9.52
CA GLU A 34 -18.66 12.89 -9.49
C GLU A 34 -18.40 13.75 -8.25
N ARG A 35 -18.21 13.12 -7.08
CA ARG A 35 -17.87 13.81 -5.83
C ARG A 35 -16.63 14.71 -5.99
N PHE A 36 -15.56 14.21 -6.59
CA PHE A 36 -14.31 14.95 -6.75
C PHE A 36 -14.36 15.91 -7.93
N GLN A 37 -15.02 15.54 -9.03
CA GLN A 37 -15.22 16.44 -10.17
C GLN A 37 -16.01 17.68 -9.76
N LYS A 38 -17.15 17.51 -9.08
CA LYS A 38 -17.96 18.62 -8.57
C LYS A 38 -17.25 19.35 -7.43
N GLY A 39 -16.74 18.60 -6.45
CA GLY A 39 -16.11 19.15 -5.25
C GLY A 39 -14.88 20.00 -5.53
N LEU A 40 -14.12 19.68 -6.57
CA LEU A 40 -12.92 20.41 -6.99
C LEU A 40 -13.14 21.26 -8.25
N THR A 41 -14.34 21.20 -8.84
CA THR A 41 -14.67 21.85 -10.12
C THR A 41 -13.62 21.52 -11.20
N LEU A 42 -13.32 20.23 -11.36
CA LEU A 42 -12.32 19.77 -12.32
C LEU A 42 -12.75 20.09 -13.75
N THR A 43 -11.86 20.67 -14.54
CA THR A 43 -12.10 20.82 -15.98
C THR A 43 -11.86 19.50 -16.71
N GLN A 44 -12.46 19.35 -17.89
CA GLN A 44 -12.20 18.17 -18.73
C GLN A 44 -10.71 18.03 -19.06
N GLU A 45 -10.02 19.14 -19.34
CA GLU A 45 -8.57 19.13 -19.58
C GLU A 45 -7.78 18.59 -18.37
N GLN A 46 -8.16 18.98 -17.15
CA GLN A 46 -7.52 18.46 -15.94
C GLN A 46 -7.75 16.95 -15.77
N ILE A 47 -8.98 16.49 -16.01
CA ILE A 47 -9.34 15.07 -15.98
C ILE A 47 -8.50 14.28 -16.98
N ASP A 48 -8.41 14.75 -18.22
CA ASP A 48 -7.67 14.09 -19.29
C ASP A 48 -6.16 14.04 -19.01
N ARG A 49 -5.60 15.13 -18.47
CA ARG A 49 -4.18 15.19 -18.07
C ARG A 49 -3.87 14.25 -16.91
N ILE A 50 -4.74 14.17 -15.90
CA ILE A 50 -4.59 13.23 -14.79
C ILE A 50 -4.67 11.78 -15.30
N GLU A 51 -5.63 11.50 -16.20
CA GLU A 51 -5.76 10.19 -16.83
C GLU A 51 -4.50 9.80 -17.62
N ALA A 52 -3.96 10.71 -18.43
CA ALA A 52 -2.74 10.47 -19.20
C ALA A 52 -1.52 10.17 -18.29
N ILE A 53 -1.35 10.92 -17.20
CA ILE A 53 -0.29 10.67 -16.20
C ILE A 53 -0.48 9.29 -15.57
N PHE A 54 -1.73 8.92 -15.26
CA PHE A 54 -2.03 7.62 -14.71
C PHE A 54 -1.66 6.48 -15.66
N GLN A 55 -2.15 6.55 -16.90
CA GLN A 55 -1.92 5.53 -17.92
C GLN A 55 -0.44 5.39 -18.29
N THR A 56 0.32 6.47 -18.25
CA THR A 56 1.77 6.43 -18.51
C THR A 56 2.53 5.63 -17.44
N ALA A 57 2.15 5.74 -16.16
CA ALA A 57 2.85 5.07 -15.07
C ALA A 57 2.38 3.62 -14.86
N GLU A 58 1.15 3.31 -15.26
CA GLU A 58 0.47 2.08 -14.90
C GLU A 58 1.19 0.78 -15.36
N PRO A 59 1.72 0.67 -16.60
CA PRO A 59 2.46 -0.53 -17.01
C PRO A 59 3.71 -0.77 -16.16
N SER A 60 4.45 0.29 -15.81
CA SER A 60 5.66 0.21 -14.98
C SER A 60 5.31 -0.23 -13.56
N LEU A 61 4.25 0.32 -12.97
CA LEU A 61 3.80 -0.05 -11.64
C LEU A 61 3.35 -1.51 -11.56
N ARG A 62 2.63 -2.02 -12.57
CA ARG A 62 2.28 -3.45 -12.65
C ARG A 62 3.53 -4.33 -12.70
N ALA A 63 4.48 -3.99 -13.56
CA ALA A 63 5.73 -4.76 -13.69
C ALA A 63 6.55 -4.75 -12.39
N GLN A 64 6.71 -3.57 -11.77
CA GLN A 64 7.43 -3.40 -10.50
C GLN A 64 6.74 -4.12 -9.34
N LYS A 65 5.40 -4.11 -9.27
CA LYS A 65 4.66 -4.89 -8.28
C LYS A 65 4.88 -6.38 -8.46
N SER A 66 4.84 -6.88 -9.70
CA SER A 66 5.17 -8.29 -9.98
C SER A 66 6.61 -8.64 -9.61
N ALA A 67 7.55 -7.72 -9.81
CA ALA A 67 8.95 -7.92 -9.41
C ALA A 67 9.10 -7.98 -7.88
N LEU A 68 8.42 -7.09 -7.15
CA LEU A 68 8.38 -7.12 -5.69
C LEU A 68 7.81 -8.45 -5.18
N ASP A 69 6.67 -8.91 -5.73
CA ASP A 69 6.04 -10.16 -5.33
C ASP A 69 6.97 -11.37 -5.53
N LYS A 70 7.71 -11.39 -6.64
CA LYS A 70 8.71 -12.42 -6.92
C LYS A 70 9.88 -12.36 -5.93
N ALA A 71 10.34 -11.17 -5.57
CA ALA A 71 11.44 -10.98 -4.62
C ALA A 71 11.02 -11.42 -3.20
N GLU A 72 9.81 -11.05 -2.76
CA GLU A 72 9.26 -11.43 -1.46
C GLU A 72 9.06 -12.96 -1.38
N HIS A 73 8.57 -13.59 -2.45
CA HIS A 73 8.46 -15.05 -2.52
C HIS A 73 9.83 -15.74 -2.45
N LYS A 74 10.85 -15.18 -3.12
CA LYS A 74 12.22 -15.71 -3.04
C LYS A 74 12.78 -15.60 -1.63
N LEU A 75 12.62 -14.44 -0.98
CA LEU A 75 13.08 -14.24 0.40
C LEU A 75 12.41 -15.25 1.35
N SER A 76 11.10 -15.45 1.23
CA SER A 76 10.37 -16.45 2.01
C SER A 76 10.98 -17.85 1.87
N LYS A 77 11.28 -18.29 0.64
CA LYS A 77 11.94 -19.59 0.39
C LYS A 77 13.31 -19.67 1.05
N VAL A 78 14.16 -18.66 0.85
CA VAL A 78 15.53 -18.64 1.40
C VAL A 78 15.52 -18.72 2.92
N ILE A 79 14.64 -17.97 3.60
CA ILE A 79 14.50 -18.01 5.07
C ILE A 79 14.06 -19.40 5.56
N THR A 80 13.19 -20.10 4.82
CA THR A 80 12.71 -21.43 5.23
C THR A 80 13.64 -22.59 4.86
N ASP A 81 14.62 -22.36 3.98
CA ASP A 81 15.56 -23.40 3.56
C ASP A 81 16.69 -23.54 4.58
N THR A 82 16.81 -24.73 5.17
CA THR A 82 17.83 -25.06 6.18
C THR A 82 19.26 -25.04 5.65
N LYS A 83 19.44 -24.97 4.32
CA LYS A 83 20.75 -24.87 3.66
C LYS A 83 21.16 -23.43 3.35
N SER A 84 20.26 -22.45 3.50
CA SER A 84 20.59 -21.04 3.28
C SER A 84 21.55 -20.54 4.35
N ASP A 85 22.59 -19.84 3.93
CA ASP A 85 23.45 -19.07 4.82
C ASP A 85 22.91 -17.65 5.02
N GLU A 86 23.45 -16.96 6.02
CA GLU A 86 23.07 -15.59 6.36
C GLU A 86 23.29 -14.62 5.19
N ALA A 87 24.40 -14.79 4.45
CA ALA A 87 24.72 -13.96 3.29
C ALA A 87 23.63 -14.05 2.20
N THR A 88 23.09 -15.25 1.96
CA THR A 88 22.00 -15.47 1.00
C THR A 88 20.70 -14.80 1.45
N VAL A 89 20.39 -14.86 2.75
CA VAL A 89 19.22 -14.18 3.32
C VAL A 89 19.35 -12.66 3.15
N VAL A 90 20.49 -12.08 3.54
CA VAL A 90 20.78 -10.64 3.40
C VAL A 90 20.63 -10.20 1.94
N GLN A 91 21.26 -10.94 1.00
CA GLN A 91 21.18 -10.62 -0.43
C GLN A 91 19.75 -10.75 -0.99
N SER A 92 18.91 -11.63 -0.42
CA SER A 92 17.51 -11.73 -0.83
C SER A 92 16.67 -10.59 -0.25
N ALA A 93 16.97 -10.13 0.97
CA ALA A 93 16.32 -8.99 1.60
C ALA A 93 16.63 -7.68 0.85
N GLU A 94 17.90 -7.47 0.46
CA GLU A 94 18.30 -6.30 -0.35
C GLU A 94 17.54 -6.21 -1.69
N ARG A 95 17.24 -7.35 -2.31
CA ARG A 95 16.43 -7.40 -3.55
C ARG A 95 14.98 -6.99 -3.31
N VAL A 96 14.39 -7.41 -2.18
CA VAL A 96 13.04 -6.97 -1.80
C VAL A 96 13.03 -5.46 -1.63
N GLU A 97 13.99 -4.91 -0.89
CA GLU A 97 14.05 -3.47 -0.63
C GLU A 97 14.34 -2.65 -1.89
N SER A 98 15.17 -3.16 -2.79
CA SER A 98 15.39 -2.53 -4.10
C SER A 98 14.10 -2.48 -4.93
N ALA A 99 13.36 -3.59 -5.01
CA ALA A 99 12.09 -3.63 -5.74
C ALA A 99 11.02 -2.72 -5.10
N ARG A 100 10.96 -2.67 -3.76
CA ARG A 100 10.09 -1.77 -2.99
C ARG A 100 10.41 -0.30 -3.30
N ALA A 101 11.70 0.05 -3.34
CA ALA A 101 12.16 1.40 -3.66
C ALA A 101 11.78 1.83 -5.09
N GLU A 102 11.93 0.96 -6.08
CA GLU A 102 11.55 1.24 -7.47
C GLU A 102 10.05 1.48 -7.64
N LEU A 103 9.23 0.62 -7.03
CA LEU A 103 7.78 0.76 -7.02
C LEU A 103 7.36 2.08 -6.35
N SER A 104 7.92 2.37 -5.17
CA SER A 104 7.65 3.59 -4.41
C SER A 104 8.03 4.85 -5.18
N ARG A 105 9.20 4.87 -5.84
CA ARG A 105 9.66 6.00 -6.65
C ARG A 105 8.67 6.32 -7.78
N THR A 106 8.29 5.31 -8.55
CA THR A 106 7.36 5.47 -9.68
C THR A 106 6.00 5.96 -9.19
N ARG A 107 5.49 5.37 -8.11
CA ARG A 107 4.20 5.75 -7.53
C ARG A 107 4.21 7.19 -7.01
N THR A 108 5.28 7.58 -6.32
CA THR A 108 5.46 8.92 -5.76
C THR A 108 5.47 9.97 -6.87
N LEU A 109 6.24 9.73 -7.94
CA LEU A 109 6.30 10.64 -9.09
C LEU A 109 4.97 10.75 -9.82
N GLN A 110 4.23 9.64 -9.98
CA GLN A 110 2.90 9.67 -10.56
C GLN A 110 1.96 10.57 -9.75
N LEU A 111 1.87 10.35 -8.43
CA LEU A 111 1.01 11.13 -7.54
C LEU A 111 1.41 12.61 -7.51
N PHE A 112 2.71 12.90 -7.45
CA PHE A 112 3.23 14.26 -7.53
C PHE A 112 2.82 14.96 -8.83
N ARG A 113 2.96 14.30 -9.97
CA ARG A 113 2.56 14.85 -11.28
C ARG A 113 1.05 15.09 -11.35
N MET A 114 0.22 14.16 -10.88
CA MET A 114 -1.24 14.34 -10.81
C MET A 114 -1.61 15.55 -9.96
N ARG A 115 -0.96 15.72 -8.80
CA ARG A 115 -1.19 16.88 -7.91
C ARG A 115 -0.90 18.23 -8.58
N ARG A 116 0.09 18.27 -9.47
CA ARG A 116 0.48 19.47 -10.23
C ARG A 116 -0.47 19.84 -11.37
N VAL A 117 -1.45 18.99 -11.68
CA VAL A 117 -2.53 19.34 -12.63
C VAL A 117 -3.58 20.24 -11.96
N LEU A 118 -3.71 20.13 -10.63
CA LEU A 118 -4.63 20.93 -9.84
C LEU A 118 -4.05 22.31 -9.53
N THR A 119 -4.93 23.30 -9.38
CA THR A 119 -4.56 24.61 -8.84
C THR A 119 -4.27 24.52 -7.34
N ASP A 120 -3.66 25.56 -6.77
CA ASP A 120 -3.41 25.62 -5.32
C ASP A 120 -4.71 25.59 -4.51
N GLU A 121 -5.75 26.28 -4.99
CA GLU A 121 -7.08 26.26 -4.37
C GLU A 121 -7.71 24.86 -4.42
N GLN A 122 -7.65 24.17 -5.56
CA GLN A 122 -8.14 22.80 -5.68
C GLN A 122 -7.35 21.83 -4.77
N ASN A 123 -6.05 22.03 -4.63
CA ASN A 123 -5.21 21.26 -3.71
C ASN A 123 -5.62 21.47 -2.24
N LEU A 124 -5.91 22.71 -1.84
CA LEU A 124 -6.40 23.03 -0.50
C LEU A 124 -7.75 22.36 -0.27
N ARG A 125 -8.67 22.48 -1.22
CA ARG A 125 -10.01 21.88 -1.14
C ARG A 125 -9.96 20.35 -1.08
N MET A 126 -9.08 19.72 -1.83
CA MET A 126 -8.84 18.28 -1.75
C MET A 126 -8.38 17.87 -0.35
N LYS A 127 -7.47 18.64 0.28
CA LYS A 127 -7.04 18.38 1.66
C LYS A 127 -8.21 18.46 2.64
N GLU A 128 -9.05 19.49 2.53
CA GLU A 128 -10.23 19.67 3.37
C GLU A 128 -11.23 18.51 3.24
N MET A 129 -11.47 18.05 2.00
CA MET A 129 -12.32 16.89 1.72
C MET A 129 -11.78 15.62 2.40
N HIS A 130 -10.47 15.38 2.34
CA HIS A 130 -9.84 14.23 3.01
C HIS A 130 -9.88 14.35 4.54
N ASP A 131 -9.66 15.54 5.08
CA ASP A 131 -9.72 15.79 6.52
C ASP A 131 -11.14 15.61 7.06
N HIS A 132 -12.15 16.00 6.29
CA HIS A 132 -13.54 15.71 6.59
C HIS A 132 -13.81 14.20 6.65
N ASP A 133 -13.44 13.45 5.61
CA ASP A 133 -13.66 12.00 5.56
C ASP A 133 -12.96 11.26 6.70
N ARG A 134 -11.76 11.71 7.09
CA ARG A 134 -11.03 11.16 8.23
C ARG A 134 -11.82 11.37 9.52
N ARG A 135 -12.27 12.60 9.79
CA ARG A 135 -13.07 12.90 10.99
C ARG A 135 -14.38 12.10 11.04
N GLU A 136 -15.05 11.94 9.91
CA GLU A 136 -16.31 11.17 9.85
C GLU A 136 -16.08 9.67 10.07
N ARG A 137 -14.94 9.12 9.61
CA ARG A 137 -14.55 7.74 9.96
C ARG A 137 -14.26 7.59 11.45
N ASP A 138 -13.58 8.55 12.06
CA ASP A 138 -13.21 8.48 13.48
C ASP A 138 -14.44 8.59 14.41
N LYS A 139 -15.53 9.22 13.95
CA LYS A 139 -16.79 9.33 14.70
C LYS A 139 -17.70 8.10 14.59
N ARG A 140 -17.45 7.18 13.65
CA ARG A 140 -18.26 5.97 13.54
C ARG A 140 -18.00 5.09 14.77
N PRO A 141 -19.02 4.69 15.55
CA PRO A 141 -18.84 3.75 16.64
C PRO A 141 -18.15 2.51 16.09
N LYS A 142 -17.06 2.08 16.73
CA LYS A 142 -16.51 0.74 16.51
C LYS A 142 -17.64 -0.20 16.90
N GLY A 143 -18.31 -0.82 15.92
CA GLY A 143 -19.40 -1.74 16.21
C GLY A 143 -18.89 -2.76 17.22
N ASP A 144 -19.61 -2.90 18.34
CA ASP A 144 -19.32 -3.89 19.36
C ASP A 144 -19.25 -5.25 18.66
N LEU A 145 -18.05 -5.82 18.60
CA LEU A 145 -17.91 -7.27 18.46
C LEU A 145 -18.43 -7.81 19.79
N SER A 146 -19.73 -8.08 19.86
CA SER A 146 -20.32 -8.82 20.95
C SER A 146 -19.66 -10.20 20.99
N ASP A 147 -18.90 -10.45 22.07
CA ASP A 147 -18.26 -11.71 22.42
C ASP A 147 -19.27 -12.82 22.81
N ASP A 148 -20.44 -12.88 22.17
CA ASP A 148 -21.58 -13.69 22.63
C ASP A 148 -21.76 -15.04 21.91
N GLU A 149 -20.79 -15.54 21.14
CA GLU A 149 -20.93 -16.86 20.50
C GLU A 149 -19.66 -17.72 20.50
N ALA A 150 -19.00 -17.83 21.67
CA ALA A 150 -17.91 -18.79 21.89
C ALA A 150 -18.02 -19.58 23.20
N CYS A 151 -19.25 -19.87 23.64
CA CYS A 151 -19.51 -20.85 24.69
C CYS A 151 -20.77 -21.67 24.35
N SER A 152 -20.61 -22.68 23.49
CA SER A 152 -21.43 -23.91 23.43
C SER A 152 -20.68 -24.98 22.62
#